data_AF-A0A2D8R788-F1
#
_entry.id   AF-A0A2D8R788-F1
#
_cell.length_a   1.000
_cell.length_b   1.000
_cell.length_c   1.000
_cell.angle_alpha   90.00
_cell.angle_beta   90.00
_cell.angle_gamma   90.00
#
_symmetry.space_group_name_H-M   'P 1'
#
loop_
_entity.id
_entity.type
_entity.pdbx_description
1 polymer ?
#
loop_
_entity_poly.entity_id
_entity_poly.type
_entity_poly.pdbx_seq_one_letter_code
_entity_poly.pdbx_strand_id
1 'polypeptide(L)'
;MHNAALKILKALEKNGELTLEEISALIPQRQGDHRDFYVFASLVAIGYVDDDKLPDPNEPNPKNRKEGLLAREYFASHDAEQTASYDNWTWQRVGETALREQPFSLTGKGSLFLSEYRSKRFERLFSLGTGILVGIVVAVVGAYVRAELGKV
;
A
#
# COMPACT_ATOMS: atom_id res chain seq x y z
N MET A 1 6.26 -6.97 5.57
CA MET A 1 5.68 -6.68 4.25
C MET A 1 4.45 -5.78 4.33
N HIS A 2 3.50 -5.98 5.26
CA HIS A 2 2.25 -5.19 5.36
C HIS A 2 2.41 -3.67 5.54
N ASN A 3 3.48 -3.20 6.21
CA ASN A 3 3.68 -1.77 6.47
C ASN A 3 4.09 -0.95 5.24
N ALA A 4 4.89 -1.51 4.32
CA ALA A 4 5.36 -0.77 3.15
C ALA A 4 4.21 -0.50 2.17
N ALA A 5 3.40 -1.53 1.89
CA ALA A 5 2.22 -1.40 1.04
C ALA A 5 1.24 -0.33 1.55
N LEU A 6 0.88 -0.40 2.84
CA LEU A 6 -0.01 0.59 3.46
C LEU A 6 0.60 1.99 3.51
N LYS A 7 1.92 2.11 3.66
CA LYS A 7 2.62 3.40 3.64
C LYS A 7 2.51 4.05 2.26
N ILE A 8 2.76 3.29 1.20
CA ILE A 8 2.64 3.75 -0.19
C ILE A 8 1.20 4.16 -0.50
N LEU A 9 0.22 3.29 -0.22
CA LEU A 9 -1.19 3.59 -0.50
C LEU A 9 -1.69 4.84 0.24
N LYS A 10 -1.30 5.04 1.50
CA LYS A 10 -1.65 6.26 2.25
C LYS A 10 -0.95 7.51 1.73
N ALA A 11 0.29 7.38 1.25
CA ALA A 11 1.00 8.50 0.66
C ALA A 11 0.30 8.95 -0.63
N LEU A 12 -0.11 8.00 -1.47
CA LEU A 12 -0.94 8.26 -2.65
C LEU A 12 -2.30 8.86 -2.28
N GLU A 13 -3.01 8.31 -1.27
CA GLU A 13 -4.29 8.87 -0.79
C GLU A 13 -4.14 10.34 -0.34
N LYS A 14 -3.01 10.68 0.30
CA LYS A 14 -2.77 12.02 0.85
C LYS A 14 -2.37 13.04 -0.22
N ASN A 15 -1.50 12.63 -1.15
CA ASN A 15 -0.89 13.53 -2.13
C ASN A 15 -1.60 13.52 -3.50
N GLY A 16 -2.51 12.56 -3.72
CA GLY A 16 -3.23 12.36 -4.98
C GLY A 16 -2.40 11.52 -5.96
N GLU A 17 -1.29 12.09 -6.41
CA GLU A 17 -0.34 11.47 -7.33
C GLU A 17 1.07 11.51 -6.74
N LEU A 18 1.88 10.50 -7.05
CA LEU A 18 3.30 10.45 -6.70
C LEU A 18 4.10 9.92 -7.88
N THR A 19 5.32 10.43 -8.04
CA THR A 19 6.25 9.94 -9.06
C THR A 19 6.88 8.60 -8.65
N LEU A 20 7.48 7.89 -9.62
CA LEU A 20 8.23 6.68 -9.35
C LEU A 20 9.38 6.93 -8.36
N GLU A 21 10.07 8.06 -8.50
CA GLU A 21 11.14 8.49 -7.61
C GLU A 21 10.62 8.65 -6.17
N GLU A 22 9.52 9.37 -5.98
CA GLU A 22 8.91 9.58 -4.67
C GLU A 22 8.45 8.27 -4.03
N ILE A 23 7.87 7.37 -4.84
CA ILE A 23 7.46 6.04 -4.37
C ILE A 23 8.68 5.20 -3.98
N SER A 24 9.77 5.28 -4.75
CA SER A 24 11.01 4.55 -4.46
C SER A 24 11.59 4.93 -3.09
N ALA A 25 11.49 6.20 -2.70
CA ALA A 25 11.91 6.69 -1.38
C ALA A 25 11.05 6.13 -0.22
N LEU A 26 9.84 5.64 -0.52
CA LEU A 26 8.96 5.00 0.49
C LEU A 26 9.26 3.51 0.66
N ILE A 27 9.93 2.89 -0.31
CA ILE A 27 10.28 1.46 -0.33
C ILE A 27 11.52 1.22 0.53
N PRO A 28 11.49 0.30 1.51
CA PRO A 28 12.68 -0.06 2.26
C PRO A 28 13.68 -0.78 1.34
N GLN A 29 14.84 -0.18 1.11
CA GLN A 29 15.94 -0.82 0.39
C GLN A 29 16.61 -1.86 1.29
N ARG A 30 16.38 -3.15 1.00
CA ARG A 30 16.93 -4.27 1.78
C ARG A 30 17.95 -5.05 0.97
N GLN A 31 17.66 -5.24 -0.31
CA GLN A 31 18.44 -6.07 -1.21
C GLN A 31 19.19 -5.22 -2.24
N GLY A 32 18.77 -3.97 -2.45
CA GLY A 32 19.39 -3.07 -3.42
C GLY A 32 19.14 -3.50 -4.87
N ASP A 33 18.07 -4.28 -5.10
CA ASP A 33 17.70 -4.79 -6.40
C ASP A 33 16.17 -4.78 -6.60
N HIS A 34 15.72 -5.28 -7.76
CA HIS A 34 14.31 -5.35 -8.14
C HIS A 34 13.41 -6.05 -7.11
N ARG A 35 13.97 -6.88 -6.21
CA ARG A 35 13.18 -7.58 -5.18
C ARG A 35 12.56 -6.62 -4.18
N ASP A 36 13.16 -5.44 -3.97
CA ASP A 36 12.63 -4.42 -3.08
C ASP A 36 11.35 -3.78 -3.65
N PHE A 37 11.20 -3.75 -4.98
CA PHE A 37 10.05 -3.17 -5.67
C PHE A 37 8.84 -4.10 -5.81
N TYR A 38 8.94 -5.38 -5.42
CA TYR A 38 7.82 -6.32 -5.54
C TYR A 38 6.57 -5.84 -4.82
N VAL A 39 6.72 -5.23 -3.64
CA VAL A 39 5.57 -4.73 -2.89
C VAL A 39 4.79 -3.69 -3.70
N PHE A 40 5.50 -2.78 -4.37
CA PHE A 40 4.88 -1.78 -5.21
C PHE A 40 4.31 -2.38 -6.50
N ALA A 41 5.07 -3.25 -7.16
CA ALA A 41 4.64 -3.97 -8.34
C ALA A 41 3.35 -4.79 -8.12
N SER A 42 3.23 -5.48 -6.99
CA SER A 42 2.02 -6.21 -6.63
C SER A 42 0.83 -5.26 -6.42
N LEU A 43 1.04 -4.06 -5.84
CA LEU A 43 -0.04 -3.06 -5.68
C LEU A 43 -0.59 -2.57 -7.03
N VAL A 44 0.27 -2.40 -8.03
CA VAL A 44 -0.13 -2.06 -9.40
C VAL A 44 -0.83 -3.27 -10.05
N ALA A 45 -0.23 -4.46 -9.98
CA ALA A 45 -0.76 -5.66 -10.61
C ALA A 45 -2.16 -6.05 -10.10
N ILE A 46 -2.43 -5.91 -8.80
CA ILE A 46 -3.76 -6.16 -8.22
C ILE A 46 -4.75 -5.01 -8.45
N GLY A 47 -4.30 -3.92 -9.08
CA GLY A 47 -5.10 -2.74 -9.43
C GLY A 47 -5.48 -1.89 -8.23
N TYR A 48 -4.61 -1.75 -7.23
CA TYR A 48 -4.78 -0.77 -6.15
C TYR A 48 -4.14 0.57 -6.50
N VAL A 49 -3.05 0.55 -7.25
CA VAL A 49 -2.38 1.72 -7.79
C VAL A 49 -2.55 1.72 -9.30
N ASP A 50 -2.85 2.89 -9.87
CA ASP A 50 -2.92 3.08 -11.31
C ASP A 50 -1.55 3.51 -11.82
N ASP A 51 -1.18 2.95 -12.96
CA ASP A 51 0.02 3.32 -13.69
C ASP A 51 -0.45 4.09 -14.92
N ASP A 52 -0.28 5.42 -14.91
CA ASP A 52 -0.76 6.33 -15.96
C ASP A 52 0.07 6.25 -17.25
N LYS A 53 0.85 5.19 -17.45
CA LYS A 53 1.30 4.83 -18.78
C LYS A 53 0.07 4.63 -19.67
N LEU A 54 -0.14 5.58 -20.59
CA LEU A 54 -1.05 5.39 -21.71
C LEU A 54 -0.74 4.02 -22.32
N PRO A 55 -1.66 3.04 -22.26
CA PRO A 55 -1.40 1.73 -22.82
C PRO A 55 -1.13 1.93 -24.31
N ASP A 56 0.04 1.51 -24.78
CA ASP A 56 0.22 1.34 -26.22
C ASP A 56 -0.91 0.40 -26.67
N PRO A 57 -1.77 0.79 -27.61
CA PRO A 57 -2.86 -0.06 -28.09
C PRO A 57 -2.37 -1.40 -28.65
N ASN A 58 -1.07 -1.55 -28.91
CA ASN A 58 -0.41 -2.78 -29.36
C ASN A 58 0.29 -3.55 -28.23
N GLU A 59 0.44 -2.98 -27.03
CA GLU A 59 1.00 -3.72 -25.90
C GLU A 59 -0.06 -4.64 -25.26
N PRO A 60 0.31 -5.88 -24.92
CA PRO A 60 -0.57 -6.73 -24.14
C PRO A 60 -0.92 -5.99 -22.85
N ASN A 61 -2.22 -5.80 -22.61
CA ASN A 61 -2.83 -5.10 -21.47
C ASN A 61 -1.91 -5.13 -20.22
N PRO A 62 -1.57 -4.00 -19.59
CA PRO A 62 -0.67 -3.98 -18.42
C PRO A 62 -1.13 -4.92 -17.30
N LYS A 63 -2.43 -5.25 -17.22
CA LYS A 63 -2.99 -6.29 -16.34
C LYS A 63 -2.42 -7.71 -16.55
N ASN A 64 -1.76 -7.96 -17.68
CA ASN A 64 -1.11 -9.22 -18.04
C ASN A 64 0.41 -9.21 -17.79
N ARG A 65 1.01 -8.10 -17.33
CA ARG A 65 2.42 -8.10 -16.93
C ARG A 65 2.56 -8.83 -15.60
N LYS A 66 3.41 -9.86 -15.57
CA LYS A 66 3.74 -10.58 -14.33
C LYS A 66 4.37 -9.59 -13.34
N GLU A 67 4.02 -9.67 -12.05
CA GLU A 67 4.53 -8.78 -10.98
C GLU A 67 6.06 -8.64 -11.00
N GLY A 68 6.78 -9.72 -11.30
CA GLY A 68 8.25 -9.70 -11.39
C GLY A 68 8.79 -8.82 -12.53
N LEU A 69 8.06 -8.66 -13.64
CA LEU A 69 8.46 -7.76 -14.71
C LEU A 69 8.27 -6.30 -14.30
N LEU A 70 7.13 -5.98 -13.67
CA LEU A 70 6.85 -4.65 -13.12
C LEU A 70 7.89 -4.26 -12.06
N ALA A 71 8.26 -5.19 -11.17
CA ALA A 71 9.27 -4.94 -10.15
C ALA A 71 10.64 -4.58 -10.77
N ARG A 72 11.04 -5.26 -11.86
CA ARG A 72 12.27 -4.97 -12.60
C ARG A 72 12.19 -3.64 -13.34
N GLU A 73 11.06 -3.36 -13.98
CA GLU A 73 10.80 -2.10 -14.67
C GLU A 73 10.89 -0.92 -13.71
N TYR A 74 10.17 -0.96 -12.59
CA TYR A 74 10.20 0.10 -11.60
C TYR A 74 11.57 0.26 -10.95
N PHE A 75 12.28 -0.84 -10.67
CA PHE A 75 13.65 -0.76 -10.20
C PHE A 75 14.61 -0.17 -11.25
N ALA A 76 14.46 -0.50 -12.54
CA ALA A 76 15.32 0.05 -13.57
C ALA A 76 15.02 1.54 -13.80
N SER A 77 13.75 1.93 -13.68
CA SER A 77 13.26 3.27 -14.04
C SER A 77 13.30 4.30 -12.92
N HIS A 78 13.45 3.89 -11.64
CA HIS A 78 13.33 4.82 -10.50
C HIS A 78 14.37 5.96 -10.45
N ASP A 79 15.53 5.79 -11.10
CA ASP A 79 16.58 6.82 -11.19
C ASP A 79 16.96 7.11 -12.66
N ALA A 80 16.16 6.62 -13.60
CA ALA A 80 16.45 6.77 -15.01
C ALA A 80 15.77 8.02 -15.59
N GLU A 81 16.47 8.70 -16.50
CA GLU A 81 15.92 9.77 -17.30
C GLU A 81 15.06 9.20 -18.45
N GLN A 82 15.62 8.95 -19.63
CA GLN A 82 14.81 8.58 -20.79
C GLN A 82 14.82 7.09 -21.12
N THR A 83 15.88 6.38 -20.72
CA THR A 83 16.07 4.96 -21.02
C THR A 83 16.62 4.24 -19.81
N ALA A 84 16.04 3.09 -19.50
CA ALA A 84 16.47 2.20 -18.43
C ALA A 84 16.67 0.80 -19.00
N SER A 85 17.70 0.10 -18.53
CA SER A 85 17.90 -1.30 -18.88
C SER A 85 18.21 -2.11 -17.61
N TYR A 86 17.65 -3.31 -17.52
CA TYR A 86 17.92 -4.25 -16.44
C TYR A 86 17.78 -5.68 -16.96
N ASP A 87 18.78 -6.51 -16.67
CA ASP A 87 19.00 -7.79 -17.34
C ASP A 87 19.01 -7.62 -18.88
N ASN A 88 18.02 -8.20 -19.57
CA ASN A 88 17.83 -8.16 -21.03
C ASN A 88 16.61 -7.32 -21.45
N TRP A 89 16.07 -6.53 -20.52
CA TRP A 89 14.90 -5.70 -20.76
C TRP A 89 15.31 -4.24 -20.81
N THR A 90 14.77 -3.53 -21.80
CA THR A 90 14.97 -2.10 -21.97
C THR A 90 13.61 -1.43 -21.97
N TRP A 91 13.48 -0.39 -21.13
CA TRP A 91 12.32 0.48 -21.09
C TRP A 91 12.75 1.87 -21.52
N GLN A 92 12.02 2.43 -22.47
CA GLN A 92 12.27 3.76 -23.00
C GLN A 92 10.97 4.55 -22.94
N ARG A 93 11.09 5.82 -22.56
CA ARG A 93 9.99 6.78 -22.70
C ARG A 93 10.29 7.69 -23.88
N VAL A 94 9.24 8.01 -24.63
CA VAL A 94 9.30 8.97 -25.73
C VAL A 94 8.60 10.23 -25.22
N GLY A 95 9.37 11.30 -25.03
CA GLY A 95 8.87 12.58 -24.53
C GLY A 95 9.89 13.33 -23.68
N GLU A 96 9.48 14.45 -23.10
CA GLU A 96 10.36 15.28 -22.24
C GLU A 96 10.41 14.79 -20.79
N THR A 97 9.44 13.99 -20.36
CA THR A 97 9.31 13.52 -18.97
C THR A 97 10.21 12.32 -18.70
N ALA A 98 10.97 12.36 -17.61
CA ALA A 98 11.82 11.26 -17.21
C ALA A 98 11.00 10.00 -16.81
N LEU A 99 11.63 8.83 -16.84
CA LEU A 99 11.07 7.56 -16.40
C LEU A 99 10.81 7.60 -14.88
N ARG A 100 11.74 8.19 -14.12
CA ARG A 100 11.57 8.42 -12.67
C ARG A 100 10.40 9.35 -12.32
N GLU A 101 10.01 10.22 -13.23
CA GLU A 101 8.90 11.18 -13.08
C GLU A 101 7.54 10.58 -13.44
N GLN A 102 7.47 9.29 -13.73
CA GLN A 102 6.21 8.61 -14.04
C GLN A 102 5.20 8.78 -12.89
N PRO A 103 4.01 9.36 -13.15
CA PRO A 103 3.00 9.54 -12.12
C PRO A 103 2.25 8.23 -11.87
N PHE A 104 1.95 8.00 -10.60
CA PHE A 104 1.08 6.92 -10.14
C PHE A 104 0.00 7.51 -9.24
N SER A 105 -1.20 6.97 -9.36
CA SER A 105 -2.35 7.45 -8.61
C SER A 105 -3.04 6.30 -7.88
N LEU A 106 -3.86 6.64 -6.88
CA LEU A 106 -4.66 5.64 -6.19
C LEU A 106 -5.92 5.33 -7.01
N THR A 107 -6.12 4.04 -7.34
CA THR A 107 -7.38 3.62 -7.97
C THR A 107 -8.56 3.67 -7.00
N GLY A 108 -9.79 3.65 -7.52
CA GLY A 108 -10.99 3.46 -6.70
C GLY A 108 -10.99 2.15 -5.88
N LYS A 109 -10.34 1.10 -6.38
CA LYS A 109 -10.18 -0.18 -5.64
C LYS A 109 -9.21 -0.01 -4.48
N GLY A 110 -8.11 0.72 -4.69
CA GLY A 110 -7.14 1.05 -3.65
C GLY A 110 -7.73 1.92 -2.53
N SER A 111 -8.58 2.89 -2.90
CA SER A 111 -9.25 3.77 -1.91
C SER A 111 -10.27 3.00 -1.06
N LEU A 112 -11.05 2.10 -1.67
CA LEU A 112 -11.94 1.16 -0.98
C LEU A 112 -11.17 0.25 -0.02
N PHE A 113 -10.02 -0.27 -0.43
CA PHE A 113 -9.18 -1.09 0.45
C PHE A 113 -8.71 -0.30 1.69
N LEU A 114 -8.31 0.97 1.53
CA LEU A 114 -7.91 1.82 2.65
C LEU A 114 -9.08 2.16 3.59
N SER A 115 -10.27 2.38 3.05
CA SER A 115 -11.46 2.63 3.87
C SER A 115 -11.83 1.40 4.70
N GLU A 116 -11.87 0.21 4.10
CA GLU A 116 -12.08 -1.05 4.82
C GLU A 116 -11.03 -1.28 5.91
N TYR A 117 -9.76 -1.01 5.60
CA TYR A 117 -8.68 -1.17 6.57
C TYR A 117 -8.83 -0.23 7.78
N ARG A 118 -9.32 1.00 7.57
CA ARG A 118 -9.65 1.93 8.66
C ARG A 118 -10.85 1.42 9.46
N SER A 119 -11.93 1.00 8.81
CA SER A 119 -13.14 0.49 9.46
C SER A 119 -12.84 -0.73 10.33
N LYS A 120 -12.12 -1.73 9.82
CA LYS A 120 -11.73 -2.93 10.58
C LYS A 120 -10.86 -2.60 11.80
N ARG A 121 -10.00 -1.58 11.72
CA ARG A 121 -9.22 -1.14 12.89
C ARG A 121 -10.09 -0.45 13.93
N PHE A 122 -11.05 0.36 13.49
CA PHE A 122 -12.01 1.02 14.37
C PHE A 122 -12.91 -0.01 15.09
N GLU A 123 -13.42 -1.00 14.37
CA GLU A 123 -14.23 -2.10 14.95
C GLU A 123 -13.46 -2.86 16.04
N ARG A 124 -12.19 -3.18 15.81
CA ARG A 124 -11.34 -3.85 16.81
C ARG A 124 -11.16 -3.00 18.07
N LEU A 125 -10.90 -1.70 17.90
CA LEU A 125 -10.76 -0.76 19.01
C LEU A 125 -12.07 -0.63 19.81
N PHE A 126 -13.20 -0.53 19.10
CA PHE A 126 -14.51 -0.44 19.73
C PHE A 126 -14.89 -1.73 20.48
N SER A 127 -14.63 -2.90 19.88
CA SER A 127 -14.85 -4.19 20.52
C SER A 127 -13.98 -4.37 21.76
N LEU A 128 -12.71 -3.98 21.71
CA LEU A 128 -11.82 -4.02 22.86
C LEU A 128 -12.27 -3.05 23.97
N GLY A 129 -12.66 -1.82 23.60
CA GLY A 129 -13.15 -0.81 24.53
C GLY A 129 -14.44 -1.24 25.24
N THR A 130 -15.40 -1.81 24.51
CA THR A 130 -16.65 -2.34 25.08
C THR A 130 -16.39 -3.53 26.01
N GLY A 131 -15.47 -4.44 25.63
CA GLY A 131 -15.06 -5.55 26.50
C GLY A 131 -14.45 -5.09 27.83
N ILE A 132 -13.56 -4.08 27.79
CA ILE A 132 -12.99 -3.47 29.01
C ILE A 132 -14.09 -2.86 29.87
N LEU A 133 -15.01 -2.10 29.26
CA LEU A 133 -16.08 -1.43 29.99
C LEU A 133 -17.01 -2.43 30.67
N VAL A 134 -17.43 -3.48 29.95
CA VAL A 134 -18.25 -4.57 30.52
C VAL A 134 -17.50 -5.26 31.67
N GLY A 135 -16.20 -5.54 31.51
CA GLY A 135 -15.39 -6.13 32.57
C GLY A 135 -15.33 -5.27 33.83
N ILE A 136 -15.18 -3.94 33.68
CA ILE A 136 -15.21 -2.99 34.81
C ILE A 136 -16.57 -3.03 35.51
N VAL A 137 -17.67 -2.96 34.76
CA VAL A 137 -19.04 -2.99 35.32
C VAL A 137 -19.27 -4.28 36.10
N VAL A 138 -18.92 -5.43 35.53
CA VAL A 138 -19.08 -6.73 36.19
C VAL A 138 -18.24 -6.82 37.47
N ALA A 139 -17.01 -6.30 37.47
CA ALA A 139 -16.15 -6.29 38.66
C ALA A 139 -16.73 -5.41 39.78
N VAL A 140 -17.23 -4.22 39.45
CA VAL A 140 -17.84 -3.29 40.43
C VAL A 140 -19.10 -3.90 41.03
N VAL A 141 -19.99 -4.44 40.19
CA VAL A 141 -21.23 -5.09 40.66
C VAL A 141 -20.92 -6.33 41.49
N GLY A 142 -19.98 -7.17 41.06
CA GLY A 142 -19.56 -8.35 41.81
C GLY A 142 -18.96 -8.01 43.17
N ALA A 143 -18.13 -6.96 43.25
CA ALA A 143 -17.59 -6.47 44.52
C ALA A 143 -18.69 -5.95 45.44
N TYR A 144 -19.66 -5.19 44.91
CA TYR A 144 -20.80 -4.69 45.68
C TYR A 144 -21.68 -5.82 46.22
N VAL A 145 -22.05 -6.80 45.39
CA VAL A 145 -22.83 -7.97 45.79
C VAL A 145 -22.11 -8.77 46.88
N ARG A 146 -20.79 -8.98 46.73
CA ARG A 146 -19.98 -9.68 47.74
C ARG A 146 -19.91 -8.91 49.06
N ALA A 147 -19.79 -7.59 48.99
CA ALA A 147 -19.76 -6.73 50.18
C ALA A 147 -21.10 -6.71 50.93
N GLU A 148 -22.23 -6.86 50.23
CA GLU A 148 -23.55 -6.87 50.85
C GLU A 148 -23.94 -8.24 51.40
N LEU A 149 -23.63 -9.32 50.67
CA LEU A 149 -23.88 -10.70 51.14
C LEU A 149 -22.92 -11.15 52.24
N GLY A 150 -21.70 -10.60 52.31
CA GLY A 150 -20.74 -10.90 53.38
C GLY A 150 -21.03 -10.20 54.72
N LYS A 151 -22.07 -9.36 54.78
CA LYS A 151 -22.54 -8.69 56.01
C LYS A 151 -23.71 -9.42 56.69
N VAL A 152 -24.21 -10.51 56.09
CA VAL A 152 -25.21 -11.43 56.67
C VAL A 152 -24.49 -12.61 57.31
#